data_AF-A0A7S1VG51-F1
#
_entry.id   AF-A0A7S1VG51-F1
#
_cell.length_a   1.000
_cell.length_b   1.000
_cell.length_c   1.000
_cell.angle_alpha   90.00
_cell.angle_beta   90.00
_cell.angle_gamma   90.00
#
_symmetry.space_group_name_H-M   'P 1'
#
loop_
_entity.id
_entity.type
_entity.pdbx_description
1 polymer ?
#
loop_
_entity_poly.entity_id
_entity_poly.type
_entity_poly.pdbx_seq_one_letter_code
_entity_poly.pdbx_strand_id
1 'polypeptide(L)'
;DLPNSKQMYYEGEPIVIEYDANGKLHHQDFIGIWQGDLTTTSTSGSSTTPLLFKYRYTCGLNGKVCDRNKLVFDGQADDFIFRTYKNTQVGWPLPLGTYTIAYHRENRISNIGATVTFQVLAPLPSSIKVCQDDDTFRFVANNGQERDCSWITWQWQRKKYCTSTEPKHQEIGKACDRACHLCWE
;
A
#
# COMPACT_ATOMS: atom_id res chain seq x y z
N ASP A 1 7.84 9.90 12.66
CA ASP A 1 6.51 9.29 12.85
C ASP A 1 6.14 8.44 11.64
N LEU A 2 5.23 7.47 11.80
CA LEU A 2 4.70 6.62 10.72
C LEU A 2 3.26 7.04 10.35
N PRO A 3 3.02 8.26 9.82
CA PRO A 3 1.66 8.80 9.73
C PRO A 3 0.76 8.15 8.66
N ASN A 4 1.32 7.42 7.68
CA ASN A 4 0.58 7.09 6.43
C ASN A 4 0.64 5.63 5.99
N SER A 5 0.94 4.65 6.86
CA SER A 5 0.85 3.25 6.44
C SER A 5 -0.60 2.81 6.31
N LYS A 6 -0.93 2.10 5.23
CA LYS A 6 -2.23 1.41 5.12
C LYS A 6 -2.41 0.46 6.31
N GLN A 7 -3.63 0.37 6.83
CA GLN A 7 -3.98 -0.56 7.90
C GLN A 7 -4.19 -2.00 7.39
N MET A 8 -4.31 -2.18 6.07
CA MET A 8 -4.56 -3.48 5.44
C MET A 8 -3.74 -3.62 4.16
N TYR A 9 -3.19 -4.81 3.96
CA TYR A 9 -2.50 -5.25 2.75
C TYR A 9 -3.03 -6.63 2.35
N TYR A 10 -2.90 -6.98 1.08
CA TYR A 10 -3.24 -8.31 0.59
C TYR A 10 -1.99 -9.17 0.44
N GLU A 11 -2.12 -10.46 0.67
CA GLU A 11 -1.04 -11.43 0.46
C GLU A 11 -0.48 -11.32 -0.97
N GLY A 12 0.83 -11.17 -1.08
CA GLY A 12 1.53 -10.99 -2.36
C GLY A 12 1.66 -9.54 -2.83
N GLU A 13 0.94 -8.57 -2.26
CA GLU A 13 1.07 -7.16 -2.63
C GLU A 13 2.22 -6.46 -1.89
N PRO A 14 3.03 -5.63 -2.57
CA PRO A 14 4.09 -4.89 -1.92
C PRO A 14 3.61 -4.03 -0.74
N ILE A 15 4.29 -4.14 0.41
CA ILE A 15 4.04 -3.26 1.56
C ILE A 15 4.84 -1.98 1.36
N VAL A 16 4.10 -0.89 1.20
CA VAL A 16 4.66 0.44 0.99
C VAL A 16 4.52 1.25 2.28
N ILE A 17 5.65 1.57 2.89
CA ILE A 17 5.73 2.32 4.14
C ILE A 17 6.18 3.74 3.82
N GLU A 18 5.27 4.69 4.00
CA GLU A 18 5.58 6.11 3.99
C GLU A 18 5.80 6.62 5.42
N TYR A 19 6.87 7.37 5.63
CA TYR A 19 7.30 7.76 6.97
C TYR A 19 7.92 9.14 6.99
N ASP A 20 7.58 9.94 7.98
CA ASP A 20 8.15 11.27 8.11
C ASP A 20 9.44 11.24 8.95
N ALA A 21 10.49 11.76 8.34
CA ALA A 21 11.86 11.71 8.79
C ALA A 21 12.31 13.06 9.35
N ASN A 22 11.57 13.58 10.31
CA ASN A 22 11.98 14.78 11.02
C ASN A 22 13.15 14.45 11.95
N GLY A 23 14.39 14.59 11.46
CA GLY A 23 15.59 14.46 12.28
C GLY A 23 16.84 13.96 11.55
N LYS A 24 17.98 14.00 12.26
CA LYS A 24 19.24 13.39 11.81
C LYS A 24 19.13 11.88 11.93
N LEU A 25 19.32 11.20 10.81
CA LEU A 25 19.19 9.75 10.71
C LEU A 25 20.56 9.09 10.81
N HIS A 26 20.61 7.90 11.40
CA HIS A 26 21.81 7.09 11.46
C HIS A 26 21.78 5.97 10.40
N HIS A 27 22.94 5.62 9.86
CA HIS A 27 23.09 4.56 8.85
C HIS A 27 22.71 3.16 9.37
N GLN A 28 22.54 3.00 10.69
CA GLN A 28 22.11 1.76 11.35
C GLN A 28 20.63 1.77 11.71
N ASP A 29 19.90 2.82 11.33
CA ASP A 29 18.46 2.87 11.53
C ASP A 29 17.76 1.96 10.52
N PHE A 30 16.74 1.26 10.98
CA PHE A 30 15.95 0.37 10.14
C PHE A 30 14.46 0.45 10.48
N ILE A 31 13.65 0.07 9.51
CA ILE A 31 12.23 -0.22 9.72
C ILE A 31 12.06 -1.73 9.63
N GLY A 32 11.45 -2.30 10.66
CA GLY A 32 11.15 -3.72 10.72
C GLY A 32 9.65 -4.00 10.70
N ILE A 33 9.31 -5.26 10.40
CA ILE A 33 7.96 -5.82 10.47
C ILE A 33 7.99 -7.03 11.40
N TRP A 34 7.11 -7.04 12.40
CA TRP A 34 6.94 -8.13 13.37
C TRP A 34 5.55 -8.74 13.23
N GLN A 35 5.42 -10.03 13.54
CA GLN A 35 4.10 -10.66 13.65
C GLN A 35 3.47 -10.37 15.01
N GLY A 36 2.19 -10.00 14.99
CA GLY A 36 1.41 -9.63 16.17
C GLY A 36 1.70 -8.22 16.68
N ASP A 37 1.17 -7.94 17.87
CA ASP A 37 1.34 -6.65 18.54
C ASP A 37 2.69 -6.59 19.26
N LEU A 38 3.50 -5.58 18.92
CA LEU A 38 4.66 -5.21 19.74
C LEU A 38 4.15 -4.50 21.01
N THR A 39 3.95 -5.27 22.08
CA THR A 39 3.77 -4.66 23.40
C THR A 39 5.09 -4.07 23.85
N THR A 40 5.10 -2.76 24.15
CA THR A 40 6.27 -1.98 24.57
C THR A 40 6.88 -2.44 25.90
N THR A 41 6.32 -3.48 26.51
CA THR A 41 6.71 -4.03 27.81
C THR A 41 7.61 -5.26 27.71
N SER A 42 8.24 -5.55 26.56
CA SER A 42 9.26 -6.60 26.50
C SER A 42 10.48 -6.23 27.35
N THR A 43 10.42 -6.62 28.62
CA THR A 43 11.50 -6.61 29.59
C THR A 43 12.66 -7.42 29.03
N SER A 44 13.77 -6.74 28.76
CA SER A 44 15.14 -7.23 28.67
C SER A 44 15.30 -8.76 28.51
N GLY A 45 15.42 -9.25 27.28
CA GLY A 45 15.95 -10.61 27.01
C GLY A 45 15.29 -11.38 25.87
N SER A 46 14.07 -11.02 25.45
CA SER A 46 13.45 -11.59 24.26
C SER A 46 13.99 -10.90 23.01
N SER A 47 14.78 -11.61 22.20
CA SER A 47 15.18 -11.14 20.87
C SER A 47 13.94 -11.06 19.98
N THR A 48 13.26 -9.92 19.99
CA THR A 48 12.19 -9.62 19.04
C THR A 48 12.84 -9.26 17.70
N THR A 49 13.43 -10.25 17.04
CA THR A 49 13.97 -10.09 15.69
C THR A 49 12.80 -9.83 14.73
N PRO A 50 12.86 -8.77 13.89
CA PRO A 50 11.84 -8.55 12.89
C PRO A 50 11.82 -9.71 11.88
N LEU A 51 10.64 -10.02 11.34
CA LEU A 51 10.49 -10.96 10.22
C LEU A 51 11.17 -10.41 8.97
N LEU A 52 10.90 -9.14 8.66
CA LEU A 52 11.46 -8.40 7.54
C LEU A 52 11.98 -7.07 8.05
N PHE A 53 13.10 -6.61 7.50
CA PHE A 53 13.58 -5.26 7.78
C PHE A 53 14.32 -4.69 6.57
N LYS A 54 14.29 -3.37 6.47
CA LYS A 54 15.14 -2.61 5.54
C LYS A 54 15.91 -1.56 6.30
N TYR A 55 17.22 -1.54 6.08
CA TYR A 55 18.03 -0.41 6.47
C TYR A 55 17.60 0.83 5.70
N ARG A 56 17.61 1.96 6.38
CA ARG A 56 17.43 3.22 5.71
C ARG A 56 18.71 3.60 5.00
N TYR A 57 18.67 3.73 3.69
CA TYR A 57 19.76 4.33 2.94
C TYR A 57 19.82 5.83 3.23
N THR A 58 20.88 6.29 3.86
CA THR A 58 21.24 7.71 3.93
C THR A 58 21.76 8.11 2.55
N CYS A 59 21.00 8.86 1.75
CA CYS A 59 21.53 9.27 0.45
C CYS A 59 22.55 10.41 0.63
N GLY A 60 23.80 10.12 0.26
CA GLY A 60 24.83 11.08 -0.13
C GLY A 60 25.43 11.97 0.98
N LEU A 61 26.77 12.00 1.04
CA LEU A 61 27.60 12.82 1.95
C LEU A 61 27.44 14.35 1.80
N ASN A 62 26.55 14.84 0.93
CA ASN A 62 26.50 16.24 0.50
C ASN A 62 25.25 17.01 0.96
N GLY A 63 24.53 16.53 1.99
CA GLY A 63 23.48 17.31 2.65
C GLY A 63 22.23 17.61 1.81
N LYS A 64 22.02 16.91 0.68
CA LYS A 64 20.75 16.98 -0.06
C LYS A 64 19.71 16.12 0.64
N VAL A 65 18.56 16.72 0.96
CA VAL A 65 17.39 16.04 1.52
C VAL A 65 16.92 14.99 0.53
N CYS A 66 16.82 13.74 0.98
CA CYS A 66 16.26 12.67 0.16
C CYS A 66 14.74 12.73 0.23
N ASP A 67 14.10 13.04 -0.89
CA ASP A 67 12.64 12.96 -1.09
C ASP A 67 12.09 11.53 -1.08
N ARG A 68 12.75 10.55 -0.45
CA ARG A 68 12.24 9.18 -0.36
C ARG A 68 12.01 8.76 1.08
N ASN A 69 10.98 9.37 1.64
CA ASN A 69 10.24 8.93 2.82
C ASN A 69 9.39 7.67 2.53
N LYS A 70 9.89 6.76 1.69
CA LYS A 70 9.16 5.60 1.18
C LYS A 70 10.05 4.36 1.18
N LEU A 71 9.61 3.30 1.84
CA LEU A 71 10.19 1.96 1.76
C LEU A 71 9.16 1.03 1.12
N VAL A 72 9.64 0.06 0.33
CA VAL A 72 8.81 -0.95 -0.31
C VAL A 72 9.37 -2.31 0.08
N PHE A 73 8.52 -3.19 0.60
CA PHE A 73 8.81 -4.60 0.84
C PHE A 73 8.02 -5.40 -0.20
N ASP A 74 8.70 -6.01 -1.15
CA ASP A 74 8.12 -6.71 -2.30
C ASP A 74 8.74 -8.10 -2.52
N GLY A 75 9.57 -8.57 -1.57
CA GLY A 75 10.25 -9.86 -1.64
C GLY A 75 11.48 -9.88 -2.55
N GLN A 76 11.96 -8.72 -3.01
CA GLN A 76 13.20 -8.65 -3.77
C GLN A 76 14.44 -8.88 -2.89
N ALA A 77 15.59 -9.13 -3.52
CA ALA A 77 16.83 -9.55 -2.85
C ALA A 77 17.40 -8.50 -1.86
N ASP A 78 16.93 -7.26 -1.92
CA ASP A 78 17.24 -6.19 -0.97
C ASP A 78 16.35 -6.20 0.28
N ASP A 79 15.31 -7.04 0.31
CA ASP A 79 14.56 -7.40 1.52
C ASP A 79 15.43 -8.39 2.33
N PHE A 80 16.05 -7.91 3.40
CA PHE A 80 16.82 -8.79 4.29
C PHE A 80 15.85 -9.63 5.13
N ILE A 81 15.72 -10.90 4.76
CA ILE A 81 14.94 -11.89 5.51
C ILE A 81 15.81 -12.43 6.65
N PHE A 82 15.42 -12.17 7.90
CA PHE A 82 16.06 -12.86 9.02
C PHE A 82 15.57 -14.31 9.09
N ARG A 83 16.50 -15.26 8.98
CA ARG A 83 16.26 -16.62 9.45
C ARG A 83 16.37 -16.61 10.97
N THR A 84 15.24 -16.68 11.69
CA THR A 84 15.10 -17.49 12.93
C THR A 84 13.80 -17.21 13.69
N TYR A 85 12.90 -18.22 13.73
CA TYR A 85 12.47 -18.95 14.93
C TYR A 85 11.86 -20.29 14.42
N LYS A 86 12.39 -21.45 14.84
CA LYS A 86 12.00 -22.82 14.39
C LYS A 86 12.38 -23.28 12.97
N ASN A 87 13.46 -22.78 12.33
CA ASN A 87 13.87 -23.20 10.97
C ASN A 87 12.85 -22.96 9.85
N THR A 88 11.69 -22.36 10.13
CA THR A 88 10.72 -21.97 9.12
C THR A 88 11.21 -20.69 8.47
N GLN A 89 11.50 -20.74 7.16
CA GLN A 89 11.73 -19.52 6.38
C GLN A 89 10.39 -18.78 6.28
N VAL A 90 10.22 -17.72 7.06
CA VAL A 90 9.16 -16.74 6.79
C VAL A 90 9.75 -15.78 5.78
N GLY A 91 9.60 -16.13 4.50
CA GLY A 91 9.92 -15.25 3.38
C GLY A 91 8.70 -14.44 2.97
N TRP A 92 8.90 -13.49 2.06
CA TRP A 92 7.81 -12.90 1.32
C TRP A 92 7.14 -13.97 0.42
N PRO A 93 5.80 -13.97 0.26
CA PRO A 93 4.81 -13.06 0.85
C PRO A 93 4.59 -13.31 2.35
N LEU A 94 4.22 -12.26 3.09
CA LEU A 94 3.83 -12.42 4.49
C LEU A 94 2.56 -13.29 4.59
N PRO A 95 2.51 -14.27 5.50
CA PRO A 95 1.30 -15.03 5.79
C PRO A 95 0.15 -14.14 6.28
N LEU A 96 -1.08 -14.66 6.27
CA LEU A 96 -2.24 -13.96 6.82
C LEU A 96 -2.06 -13.71 8.32
N GLY A 97 -2.45 -12.52 8.77
CA GLY A 97 -2.42 -12.17 10.19
C GLY A 97 -2.19 -10.68 10.46
N THR A 98 -2.06 -10.37 11.75
CA THR A 98 -1.73 -9.03 12.22
C THR A 98 -0.22 -8.88 12.33
N TYR A 99 0.28 -7.73 11.93
CA TYR A 99 1.69 -7.36 11.97
C TYR A 99 1.85 -5.95 12.53
N THR A 100 3.02 -5.68 13.08
CA THR A 100 3.41 -4.35 13.54
C THR A 100 4.64 -3.88 12.77
N ILE A 101 4.59 -2.65 12.27
CA ILE A 101 5.72 -1.90 11.75
C ILE A 101 6.30 -1.09 12.89
N ALA A 102 7.62 -1.09 13.03
CA ALA A 102 8.30 -0.19 13.95
C ALA A 102 9.61 0.33 13.35
N TYR A 103 9.91 1.59 13.69
CA TYR A 103 11.21 2.20 13.42
C TYR A 103 12.14 1.98 14.61
N HIS A 104 13.38 1.59 14.32
CA HIS A 104 14.43 1.38 15.30
C HIS A 104 15.63 2.26 15.01
N ARG A 105 16.17 2.86 16.09
CA ARG A 105 17.38 3.68 16.07
C ARG A 105 18.58 2.91 16.60
N GLU A 106 19.72 3.00 15.91
CA GLU A 106 21.05 2.56 16.39
C GLU A 106 21.15 1.10 16.90
N ASN A 107 20.66 0.10 16.14
CA ASN A 107 20.75 -1.33 16.48
C ASN A 107 20.24 -1.72 17.89
N ARG A 108 19.63 -0.80 18.65
CA ARG A 108 19.08 -1.06 19.97
C ARG A 108 17.57 -1.26 19.82
N ILE A 109 17.16 -2.51 20.01
CA ILE A 109 15.75 -2.92 19.97
C ILE A 109 14.92 -2.18 21.05
N SER A 110 15.56 -1.65 22.10
CA SER A 110 14.90 -0.92 23.19
C SER A 110 14.33 0.44 22.82
N ASN A 111 14.70 1.01 21.67
CA ASN A 111 14.24 2.35 21.25
C ASN A 111 13.24 2.21 20.10
N ILE A 112 12.11 1.58 20.41
CA ILE A 112 10.99 1.46 19.49
C ILE A 112 10.35 2.84 19.36
N GLY A 113 10.41 3.41 18.15
CA GLY A 113 9.67 4.63 17.83
C GLY A 113 8.17 4.40 17.73
N ALA A 114 7.47 5.26 17.00
CA ALA A 114 6.07 5.02 16.66
C ALA A 114 5.91 3.62 16.02
N THR A 115 4.87 2.89 16.44
CA THR A 115 4.47 1.61 15.87
C THR A 115 3.16 1.78 15.13
N VAL A 116 2.96 0.99 14.07
CA VAL A 116 1.66 0.88 13.39
C VAL A 116 1.33 -0.57 13.16
N THR A 117 0.12 -0.97 13.55
CA THR A 117 -0.41 -2.30 13.27
C THR A 117 -1.12 -2.32 11.93
N PHE A 118 -0.97 -3.43 11.21
CA PHE A 118 -1.66 -3.69 9.96
C PHE A 118 -2.05 -5.17 9.85
N GLN A 119 -3.00 -5.47 8.97
CA GLN A 119 -3.39 -6.84 8.65
C GLN A 119 -2.95 -7.22 7.23
N VAL A 120 -2.48 -8.46 7.08
CA VAL A 120 -2.35 -9.12 5.79
C VAL A 120 -3.55 -10.03 5.61
N LEU A 121 -4.35 -9.73 4.59
CA LEU A 121 -5.57 -10.45 4.24
C LEU A 121 -5.32 -11.37 3.05
N ALA A 122 -6.17 -12.39 2.91
CA ALA A 122 -6.15 -13.27 1.75
C ALA A 122 -6.25 -12.43 0.46
N PRO A 123 -5.65 -12.88 -0.66
CA PRO A 123 -5.82 -12.20 -1.93
C PRO A 123 -7.31 -12.01 -2.16
N LEU A 124 -7.68 -10.80 -2.58
CA LEU A 124 -9.04 -10.53 -2.99
C LEU A 124 -9.47 -11.61 -3.98
N PRO A 125 -10.67 -12.20 -3.84
CA PRO A 125 -11.14 -13.16 -4.81
C PRO A 125 -10.99 -12.53 -6.19
N SER A 126 -10.47 -13.28 -7.16
CA SER A 126 -10.19 -12.82 -8.53
C SER A 126 -11.42 -12.27 -9.29
N SER A 127 -12.58 -12.23 -8.63
CA SER A 127 -13.81 -11.57 -9.05
C SER A 127 -13.93 -10.11 -8.59
N ILE A 128 -12.93 -9.52 -7.91
CA ILE A 128 -12.89 -8.06 -7.77
C ILE A 128 -12.63 -7.49 -9.16
N LYS A 129 -13.75 -7.12 -9.79
CA LYS A 129 -13.80 -6.52 -11.11
C LYS A 129 -12.97 -5.24 -11.03
N VAL A 130 -11.74 -5.28 -11.53
CA VAL A 130 -10.90 -4.08 -11.60
C VAL A 130 -11.70 -3.05 -12.37
N CYS A 131 -11.98 -1.95 -11.69
CA CYS A 131 -12.73 -0.84 -12.23
C CYS A 131 -11.99 -0.26 -13.44
N GLN A 132 -12.43 -0.63 -14.64
CA GLN A 132 -11.81 -0.19 -15.87
C GLN A 132 -12.89 0.21 -16.86
N ASP A 133 -12.71 1.39 -17.46
CA ASP A 133 -13.49 1.78 -18.63
C ASP A 133 -13.10 0.88 -19.81
N ASP A 134 -14.08 0.49 -20.63
CA ASP A 134 -13.81 -0.12 -21.93
C ASP A 134 -13.14 0.93 -22.84
N ASP A 135 -11.87 0.71 -23.17
CA ASP A 135 -11.05 1.63 -23.96
C ASP A 135 -11.47 1.67 -25.45
N THR A 136 -12.13 0.61 -25.91
CA THR A 136 -12.69 0.49 -27.26
C THR A 136 -14.10 1.05 -27.37
N PHE A 137 -14.79 1.25 -26.25
CA PHE A 137 -16.15 1.78 -26.26
C PHE A 137 -16.18 3.24 -26.74
N ARG A 138 -17.08 3.49 -27.69
CA ARG A 138 -17.36 4.81 -28.27
C ARG A 138 -18.87 4.99 -28.38
N PHE A 139 -19.34 6.20 -28.13
CA PHE A 139 -20.76 6.52 -28.21
C PHE A 139 -20.99 7.92 -28.80
N VAL A 140 -22.18 8.13 -29.38
CA VAL A 140 -22.57 9.44 -29.92
C VAL A 140 -23.27 10.24 -28.82
N ALA A 141 -22.66 11.34 -28.40
CA ALA A 141 -23.26 12.25 -27.43
C ALA A 141 -24.44 13.02 -28.03
N ASN A 142 -25.24 13.69 -27.18
CA ASN A 142 -26.46 14.37 -27.63
C ASN A 142 -26.22 15.51 -28.64
N ASN A 143 -24.99 15.99 -28.76
CA ASN A 143 -24.59 16.98 -29.74
C ASN A 143 -24.14 16.35 -31.08
N GLY A 144 -24.34 15.04 -31.26
CA GLY A 144 -23.96 14.29 -32.45
C GLY A 144 -22.47 13.95 -32.56
N GLN A 145 -21.65 14.30 -31.57
CA GLN A 145 -20.22 14.00 -31.58
C GLN A 145 -19.92 12.66 -30.94
N GLU A 146 -19.02 11.90 -31.55
CA GLU A 146 -18.49 10.66 -31.00
C GLU A 146 -17.55 10.95 -29.83
N ARG A 147 -17.70 10.20 -28.72
CA ARG A 147 -17.00 10.38 -27.44
C ARG A 147 -16.60 9.03 -26.86
N ASP A 148 -15.62 9.09 -25.96
CA ASP A 148 -15.14 7.97 -25.15
C ASP A 148 -15.49 8.18 -23.66
N CYS A 149 -15.16 7.20 -22.81
CA CYS A 149 -15.41 7.28 -21.38
C CYS A 149 -14.66 8.44 -20.69
N SER A 150 -13.50 8.86 -21.21
CA SER A 150 -12.73 9.97 -20.63
C SER A 150 -13.48 11.29 -20.69
N TRP A 151 -14.34 11.45 -21.71
CA TRP A 151 -15.20 12.62 -21.85
C TRP A 151 -16.16 12.74 -20.67
N ILE A 152 -16.74 11.63 -20.19
CA ILE A 152 -17.80 11.62 -19.17
C ILE A 152 -17.32 12.10 -17.79
N THR A 153 -16.02 12.23 -17.55
CA THR A 153 -15.42 12.59 -16.24
C THR A 153 -15.91 13.92 -15.63
N TRP A 154 -16.58 14.79 -16.40
CA TRP A 154 -17.16 16.05 -15.91
C TRP A 154 -18.46 15.83 -15.13
N GLN A 155 -18.68 16.57 -14.02
CA GLN A 155 -19.79 16.32 -13.07
C GLN A 155 -21.18 16.28 -13.72
N TRP A 156 -21.48 17.21 -14.63
CA TRP A 156 -22.80 17.27 -15.29
C TRP A 156 -23.00 16.12 -16.28
N GLN A 157 -21.93 15.65 -16.92
CA GLN A 157 -21.97 14.51 -17.84
C GLN A 157 -22.12 13.20 -17.07
N ARG A 158 -21.38 13.05 -15.95
CA ARG A 158 -21.56 11.91 -15.04
C ARG A 158 -23.01 11.76 -14.60
N LYS A 159 -23.63 12.85 -14.11
CA LYS A 159 -25.05 12.77 -13.71
C LYS A 159 -25.93 12.29 -14.86
N LYS A 160 -25.67 12.77 -16.07
CA LYS A 160 -26.47 12.41 -17.24
C LYS A 160 -26.26 10.97 -17.71
N TYR A 161 -25.04 10.47 -17.81
CA TYR A 161 -24.75 9.17 -18.39
C TYR A 161 -24.69 8.06 -17.34
N CYS A 162 -24.25 8.37 -16.12
CA CYS A 162 -24.02 7.39 -15.06
C CYS A 162 -25.22 7.20 -14.13
N THR A 163 -26.12 8.18 -14.03
CA THR A 163 -27.31 8.10 -13.14
C THR A 163 -28.65 8.12 -13.90
N SER A 164 -28.62 8.05 -15.23
CA SER A 164 -29.85 8.06 -16.03
C SER A 164 -30.54 6.70 -16.05
N THR A 165 -31.86 6.75 -16.07
CA THR A 165 -32.74 5.59 -16.27
C THR A 165 -32.98 5.28 -17.75
N GLU A 166 -32.48 6.09 -18.68
CA GLU A 166 -32.58 5.83 -20.12
C GLU A 166 -31.66 4.65 -20.49
N PRO A 167 -32.17 3.60 -21.18
CA PRO A 167 -31.39 2.40 -21.47
C PRO A 167 -30.05 2.67 -22.18
N LYS A 168 -30.05 3.59 -23.15
CA LYS A 168 -28.83 4.01 -23.88
C LYS A 168 -27.77 4.63 -22.97
N HIS A 169 -28.18 5.34 -21.91
CA HIS A 169 -27.23 5.94 -20.98
C HIS A 169 -26.72 4.91 -19.98
N GLN A 170 -27.56 3.95 -19.57
CA GLN A 170 -27.13 2.85 -18.71
C GLN A 170 -26.05 1.98 -19.36
N GLU A 171 -26.16 1.73 -20.66
CA GLU A 171 -25.13 1.00 -21.41
C GLU A 171 -23.80 1.77 -21.40
N ILE A 172 -23.84 3.09 -21.65
CA ILE A 172 -22.67 3.97 -21.54
C ILE A 172 -22.10 3.94 -20.12
N GLY A 173 -22.94 4.02 -19.09
CA GLY A 173 -22.52 3.97 -17.68
C GLY A 173 -21.81 2.66 -17.32
N LYS A 174 -22.29 1.52 -17.84
CA LYS A 174 -21.68 0.20 -17.64
C LYS A 174 -20.36 0.01 -18.40
N ALA A 175 -20.25 0.59 -19.59
CA ALA A 175 -18.99 0.56 -20.34
C ALA A 175 -17.93 1.51 -19.73
N CYS A 176 -18.40 2.57 -19.07
CA CYS A 176 -17.58 3.61 -18.45
C CYS A 176 -17.60 3.54 -16.92
N ASP A 177 -17.51 2.32 -16.37
CA ASP A 177 -17.61 2.01 -14.93
C ASP A 177 -16.70 2.93 -14.09
N ARG A 178 -15.45 3.20 -14.54
CA ARG A 178 -14.47 4.05 -13.84
C ARG A 178 -14.79 5.53 -13.98
N ALA A 179 -15.05 6.02 -15.19
CA ALA A 179 -15.42 7.41 -15.40
C ALA A 179 -16.71 7.79 -14.66
N CYS A 180 -17.61 6.82 -14.50
CA CYS A 180 -18.86 6.97 -13.79
C CYS A 180 -18.78 6.81 -12.27
N HIS A 181 -17.62 6.38 -11.74
CA HIS A 181 -17.47 6.02 -10.34
C HIS A 181 -18.51 4.97 -9.88
N LEU A 182 -18.99 4.12 -10.81
CA LEU A 182 -19.94 3.04 -10.50
C LEU A 182 -19.24 1.81 -9.94
N CYS A 183 -17.92 1.85 -9.86
CA CYS A 183 -17.10 0.87 -9.21
C CYS A 183 -17.13 1.03 -7.71
N TRP A 184 -18.20 0.58 -7.09
CA TRP A 184 -18.26 0.29 -5.67
C TRP A 184 -18.76 -1.15 -5.51
N GLU A 185 -18.03 -1.92 -4.70
CA GLU A 185 -18.61 -3.04 -3.94
C GLU A 185 -19.56 -2.50 -2.87
#